data_AF-A0A536D481-F1
#
_entry.id   AF-A0A536D481-F1
#
_cell.length_a   1.000
_cell.length_b   1.000
_cell.length_c   1.000
_cell.angle_alpha   90.00
_cell.angle_beta   90.00
_cell.angle_gamma   90.00
#
_symmetry.space_group_name_H-M   'P 1'
#
loop_
_entity.id
_entity.type
_entity.pdbx_description
1 polymer ?
#
loop_
_entity_poly.entity_id
_entity_poly.type
_entity_poly.pdbx_seq_one_letter_code
_entity_poly.pdbx_strand_id
1 'polypeptide(L)'
;MAKEKVTITLDRAKADRARALVGARSTSEVVDIALDRLVRAESLRRDVEGYRRMPQTDEDEAWASIADTESLADDTDWESLYAGDHTT
;
A
#
# COMPACT_ATOMS: atom_id res chain seq x y z
N MET A 1 11.90 -3.82 13.02
CA MET A 1 11.40 -4.46 14.27
C MET A 1 11.75 -5.94 14.22
N ALA A 2 12.08 -6.57 15.35
CA ALA A 2 12.40 -8.00 15.39
C ALA A 2 11.12 -8.83 15.14
N LYS A 3 11.22 -9.89 14.33
CA LYS A 3 10.10 -10.82 14.13
C LYS A 3 9.88 -11.62 15.41
N GLU A 4 8.67 -11.57 15.97
CA GLU A 4 8.28 -12.41 17.10
C GLU A 4 7.95 -13.82 16.62
N LYS A 5 8.45 -14.84 17.33
CA LYS A 5 8.20 -16.23 16.98
C LYS A 5 6.83 -16.66 17.52
N VAL A 6 5.94 -17.04 16.61
CA VAL A 6 4.65 -17.66 16.94
C VAL A 6 4.68 -19.13 16.51
N THR A 7 4.08 -20.01 17.31
CA THR A 7 3.92 -21.44 16.97
C THR A 7 2.44 -21.72 16.77
N ILE A 8 2.09 -22.30 15.62
CA ILE A 8 0.71 -22.67 15.27
C ILE A 8 0.67 -24.13 14.86
N THR A 9 -0.49 -24.77 15.02
CA THR A 9 -0.73 -26.10 14.46
C THR A 9 -1.18 -25.95 13.01
N LEU A 10 -0.58 -26.73 12.10
CA LEU A 10 -0.88 -26.70 10.68
C LEU A 10 -0.90 -28.12 10.12
N ASP A 11 -1.80 -28.36 9.17
CA ASP A 11 -1.78 -29.58 8.37
C ASP A 11 -0.49 -29.64 7.53
N ARG A 12 0.31 -30.67 7.78
CA ARG A 12 1.61 -30.86 7.12
C ARG A 12 1.48 -31.07 5.61
N ALA A 13 0.53 -31.88 5.16
CA ALA A 13 0.33 -32.15 3.73
C ALA A 13 -0.09 -30.89 2.99
N LYS A 14 -0.95 -30.07 3.60
CA LYS A 14 -1.33 -28.76 3.07
C LYS A 14 -0.14 -27.80 2.99
N ALA A 15 0.69 -27.77 4.03
CA ALA A 15 1.89 -26.94 4.08
C ALA A 15 2.91 -27.31 2.99
N ASP A 16 3.17 -28.61 2.82
CA ASP A 16 4.10 -29.12 1.81
C ASP A 16 3.57 -28.83 0.39
N ARG A 17 2.27 -29.04 0.14
CA ARG A 17 1.62 -28.69 -1.13
C ARG A 17 1.72 -27.20 -1.43
N ALA A 18 1.43 -26.34 -0.46
CA ALA A 18 1.52 -24.89 -0.63
C ALA A 18 2.97 -24.44 -0.88
N ARG A 19 3.94 -25.03 -0.17
CA ARG A 19 5.36 -24.76 -0.37
C ARG A 19 5.81 -25.09 -1.79
N ALA A 20 5.40 -26.24 -2.31
CA ALA A 20 5.71 -26.64 -3.69
C ALA A 20 5.06 -25.71 -4.72
N LEU A 21 3.81 -25.30 -4.52
CA LEU A 21 3.09 -24.42 -5.45
C LEU A 21 3.67 -23.00 -5.51
N VAL A 22 4.12 -22.47 -4.37
CA VAL A 22 4.64 -21.10 -4.27
C VAL A 22 6.16 -21.05 -4.50
N GLY A 23 6.85 -22.18 -4.50
CA GLY A 23 8.31 -22.24 -4.65
C GLY A 23 9.06 -21.71 -3.42
N ALA A 24 8.42 -21.75 -2.24
CA ALA A 24 9.00 -21.23 -1.01
C ALA A 24 10.03 -22.20 -0.41
N ARG A 25 11.06 -21.66 0.24
CA ARG A 25 12.15 -22.40 0.89
C ARG A 25 11.72 -22.98 2.24
N SER A 26 10.67 -22.44 2.86
CA SER A 26 10.18 -22.90 4.17
C SER A 26 8.66 -22.71 4.32
N THR A 27 8.07 -23.41 5.29
CA THR A 27 6.66 -23.19 5.65
C THR A 27 6.42 -21.79 6.22
N SER A 28 7.39 -21.23 6.95
CA SER A 28 7.30 -19.85 7.44
C SER A 28 7.21 -18.84 6.30
N GLU A 29 7.99 -19.02 5.23
CA GLU A 29 7.92 -18.16 4.03
C GLU A 29 6.57 -18.31 3.31
N VAL A 30 5.99 -19.51 3.26
CA VAL A 30 4.62 -19.71 2.74
C VAL A 30 3.60 -18.93 3.58
N VAL A 31 3.72 -18.98 4.91
CA VAL A 31 2.82 -18.28 5.82
C VAL A 31 2.98 -16.77 5.68
N ASP A 32 4.20 -16.25 5.62
CA ASP A 32 4.46 -14.82 5.38
C ASP A 32 3.79 -14.35 4.08
N ILE A 33 3.99 -15.07 2.97
CA ILE A 33 3.37 -14.75 1.67
C ILE A 33 1.83 -14.81 1.76
N ALA A 34 1.29 -15.81 2.45
CA ALA A 34 -0.16 -15.97 2.58
C ALA A 34 -0.77 -14.83 3.42
N LEU A 35 -0.10 -14.43 4.50
CA LEU A 35 -0.54 -13.34 5.36
C LEU A 35 -0.47 -12.00 4.63
N ASP A 36 0.62 -11.72 3.92
CA ASP A 36 0.75 -10.48 3.13
C ASP A 36 -0.37 -10.36 2.10
N ARG A 37 -0.67 -11.46 1.40
CA ARG A 37 -1.76 -11.50 0.42
C ARG A 37 -3.13 -11.31 1.08
N LEU A 38 -3.38 -11.95 2.22
CA LEU A 38 -4.64 -11.83 2.96
C LEU A 38 -4.84 -10.40 3.45
N VAL A 39 -3.83 -9.83 4.12
CA VAL A 39 -3.89 -8.47 4.66
C VAL A 39 -4.13 -7.48 3.53
N ARG A 40 -3.38 -7.57 2.42
CA ARG A 40 -3.57 -6.68 1.28
C ARG A 40 -4.97 -6.78 0.68
N ALA A 41 -5.50 -7.99 0.54
CA ALA A 41 -6.84 -8.20 0.00
C ALA A 41 -7.94 -7.63 0.92
N GLU A 42 -7.82 -7.82 2.23
CA GLU A 42 -8.79 -7.29 3.20
C GLU A 42 -8.69 -5.78 3.36
N SER A 43 -7.48 -5.20 3.34
CA SER A 43 -7.32 -3.74 3.32
C SER A 43 -7.99 -3.14 2.09
N LEU A 44 -7.71 -3.67 0.89
CA LEU A 44 -8.34 -3.18 -0.34
C LEU A 44 -9.87 -3.27 -0.28
N ARG A 45 -10.41 -4.38 0.23
CA ARG A 45 -11.87 -4.53 0.38
C ARG A 45 -12.44 -3.45 1.31
N ARG A 46 -11.79 -3.21 2.44
CA ARG A 46 -12.22 -2.19 3.41
C ARG A 46 -12.11 -0.78 2.85
N ASP A 47 -11.07 -0.49 2.09
CA ASP A 47 -10.90 0.80 1.42
C ASP A 47 -12.06 1.04 0.44
N VAL A 48 -12.38 0.05 -0.40
CA VAL A 48 -13.53 0.11 -1.32
C VAL A 48 -14.85 0.29 -0.57
N GLU A 49 -15.06 -0.43 0.52
CA GLU A 49 -16.26 -0.25 1.37
C GLU A 49 -16.32 1.15 1.99
N GLY A 50 -15.17 1.70 2.38
CA GLY A 50 -15.03 3.08 2.85
C GLY A 50 -15.49 4.08 1.80
N TYR A 51 -14.93 4.00 0.59
CA TYR A 51 -15.32 4.87 -0.53
C TYR A 51 -16.78 4.68 -0.96
N ARG A 52 -17.34 3.47 -0.87
CA ARG A 52 -18.77 3.26 -1.12
C ARG A 52 -19.66 3.89 -0.06
N ARG A 53 -19.22 3.87 1.21
CA ARG A 53 -19.96 4.48 2.32
C ARG A 53 -19.91 6.01 2.28
N MET A 54 -18.77 6.54 1.85
CA MET A 54 -18.53 7.97 1.71
C MET A 54 -18.04 8.24 0.29
N PRO A 55 -18.96 8.27 -0.69
CA PRO A 55 -18.59 8.59 -2.06
C PRO A 55 -18.00 10.00 -2.11
N GLN A 56 -17.09 10.22 -3.05
CA GLN A 56 -16.60 11.57 -3.33
C GLN A 56 -17.79 12.48 -3.64
N THR A 57 -17.75 13.66 -3.06
CA THR A 57 -18.73 14.71 -3.34
C THR A 57 -18.34 15.44 -4.63
N ASP A 58 -19.30 16.14 -5.21
CA ASP A 58 -19.04 16.99 -6.39
C ASP A 58 -17.97 18.07 -6.07
N GLU A 59 -17.86 18.51 -4.81
CA GLU A 59 -16.78 19.40 -4.36
C GLU A 59 -15.41 18.72 -4.39
N ASP A 60 -15.30 17.47 -3.94
CA ASP A 60 -14.04 16.70 -3.99
C ASP A 60 -13.57 16.49 -5.43
N GLU A 61 -14.52 16.25 -6.35
CA GLU A 61 -14.25 16.07 -7.77
C GLU A 61 -13.83 17.39 -8.44
N ALA A 62 -14.46 18.51 -8.05
CA ALA A 62 -14.06 19.85 -8.47
C ALA A 62 -12.61 20.16 -8.04
N TRP A 63 -12.22 19.86 -6.80
CA TRP A 63 -10.84 20.01 -6.33
C TRP A 63 -9.85 19.12 -7.10
N ALA A 64 -10.22 17.87 -7.38
CA ALA A 64 -9.39 16.96 -8.17
C ALA A 64 -9.18 17.46 -9.61
N SER A 65 -10.20 18.10 -10.20
CA SER A 65 -10.11 18.67 -11.55
C SER A 65 -9.27 19.95 -11.63
N ILE A 66 -9.13 20.69 -10.54
CA ILE A 66 -8.29 21.89 -10.44
C ILE A 66 -6.80 21.52 -10.36
N ALA A 67 -6.47 20.31 -9.90
CA ALA A 67 -5.12 19.78 -9.91
C ALA A 67 -4.71 19.36 -11.33
N ASP A 68 -4.60 20.33 -12.24
CA ASP A 68 -3.96 20.16 -13.53
C ASP A 68 -2.45 19.95 -13.32
N THR A 69 -2.05 18.68 -13.23
CA THR A 69 -0.65 18.30 -13.07
C THR A 69 0.16 18.45 -14.35
N GLU A 70 -0.46 18.76 -15.50
CA GLU A 70 0.27 19.02 -16.75
C GLU A 70 1.05 20.34 -16.69
N SER A 71 0.68 21.26 -15.78
CA SER A 71 1.36 22.54 -15.52
C SER A 71 2.45 22.48 -14.44
N LEU A 72 2.84 21.30 -13.95
CA LEU A 72 3.90 21.17 -12.92
C LEU A 72 5.31 21.58 -13.41
N ALA A 73 5.48 21.75 -14.71
CA ALA A 73 6.66 22.33 -15.33
C ALA A 73 6.32 23.70 -15.94
N ASP A 74 5.60 24.53 -15.19
CA ASP A 74 5.39 25.93 -15.56
C ASP A 74 6.71 26.71 -15.52
N ASP A 75 6.72 27.89 -16.12
CA ASP A 75 7.90 28.78 -16.12
C ASP A 75 8.21 29.37 -14.73
N THR A 76 7.60 28.84 -13.65
CA THR A 76 7.80 29.32 -12.29
C THR A 76 9.17 28.88 -11.78
N ASP A 77 10.08 29.84 -11.66
CA ASP A 77 11.39 29.66 -11.05
C ASP A 77 11.28 29.56 -9.52
N TRP A 78 11.00 28.34 -9.06
CA TRP A 78 10.90 28.00 -7.63
C TRP A 78 12.21 28.23 -6.87
N GLU A 79 13.36 28.13 -7.55
CA GLU A 79 14.68 28.33 -6.94
C GLU A 79 14.87 29.81 -6.58
N SER A 80 14.48 30.73 -7.46
CA SER A 80 14.49 32.17 -7.17
C SER A 80 13.55 32.56 -6.02
N LEU A 81 12.37 31.94 -5.94
CA LEU A 81 11.36 32.27 -4.93
C LEU A 81 11.73 31.84 -3.50
N TYR A 82 12.53 30.78 -3.34
CA TYR A 82 12.92 30.24 -2.03
C TYR A 82 14.41 30.41 -1.69
N ALA A 83 15.20 31.06 -2.55
CA ALA A 83 16.62 31.34 -2.31
C ALA A 83 16.90 32.18 -1.03
N GLY A 84 15.88 32.78 -0.43
CA GLY A 84 16.02 33.69 0.71
C GLY A 84 15.89 33.10 2.12
N ASP A 85 15.53 31.82 2.29
CA ASP A 85 15.20 31.26 3.62
C ASP A 85 16.09 30.07 4.05
N HIS A 86 17.35 30.09 3.61
CA HIS A 86 18.41 29.28 4.20
C HIS A 86 19.23 30.11 5.20
N THR A 87 18.59 30.68 6.21
CA THR A 87 19.32 31.16 7.40
C THR A 87 19.72 29.95 8.24
N THR A 88 21.03 29.77 8.36
CA THR A 88 21.72 28.89 9.33
C THR A 88 21.52 29.39 10.76
#